data_AF-A0A1B6IZ55-F1
#
_entry.id   AF-A0A1B6IZ55-F1
#
_cell.length_a   1.000
_cell.length_b   1.000
_cell.length_c   1.000
_cell.angle_alpha   90.00
_cell.angle_beta   90.00
_cell.angle_gamma   90.00
#
_symmetry.space_group_name_H-M   'P 1'
#
loop_
_entity.id
_entity.type
_entity.pdbx_description
1 polymer ?
#
loop_
_entity_poly.entity_id
_entity_poly.type
_entity_poly.pdbx_seq_one_letter_code
_entity_poly.pdbx_strand_id
1 'polypeptide(L)'
;MATEQVRHMLDSDVVCGNGVLAGFSLLIIDVCKNPKKYQNPLITCVAATALAETMMVSSVFCNENMQLLVTMLEKCSEENVRLSLVIAFGDLLFKFPNTVEPWTRFLYARLRDESWKVRRNTLLVLSHLVTNEMVKVKGQISEVALCIVDENEEIVDLAKRFFSELSLKGNTLYNVLPDIISHLSNPASDVTVEEKNFEIILKYIMDQIQKEKQLENLVEKLCKRMKESICERQWKDLAFCLSLLPWSDRSLRRLIDHAYCFCDRLLYQPVATLFLNIVATVTRSN
;
A
#
# COMPACT_ATOMS: atom_id res chain seq x y z
N MET A 1 -27.05 -14.15 23.47
CA MET A 1 -26.50 -14.80 24.68
C MET A 1 -25.53 -15.93 24.35
N ALA A 2 -25.94 -16.98 23.61
CA ALA A 2 -25.04 -18.09 23.26
C ALA A 2 -23.76 -17.67 22.49
N THR A 3 -23.88 -16.77 21.51
CA THR A 3 -22.71 -16.27 20.74
C THR A 3 -21.71 -15.52 21.61
N GLU A 4 -22.19 -14.79 22.62
CA GLU A 4 -21.34 -14.02 23.52
C GLU A 4 -20.64 -14.95 24.52
N GLN A 5 -21.35 -15.97 25.01
CA GLN A 5 -20.75 -17.02 25.84
C GLN A 5 -19.69 -17.81 25.09
N VAL A 6 -19.94 -18.17 23.83
CA VAL A 6 -18.93 -18.84 22.99
C VAL A 6 -17.71 -17.94 22.81
N ARG A 7 -17.89 -16.66 22.48
CA ARG A 7 -16.76 -15.72 22.37
C ARG A 7 -15.96 -15.62 23.66
N HIS A 8 -16.64 -15.48 24.79
CA HIS A 8 -15.98 -15.46 26.09
C HIS A 8 -15.16 -16.73 26.32
N MET A 9 -15.73 -17.91 26.09
CA MET A 9 -15.01 -19.18 26.25
C MET A 9 -13.79 -19.29 25.31
N LEU A 10 -13.93 -18.85 24.05
CA LEU A 10 -12.81 -18.82 23.12
C LEU A 10 -11.69 -17.90 23.61
N ASP A 11 -12.05 -16.74 24.16
CA ASP A 11 -11.10 -15.72 24.63
C ASP A 11 -10.47 -16.02 26.00
N SER A 12 -11.15 -16.75 26.88
CA SER A 12 -10.66 -17.03 28.24
C SER A 12 -10.13 -18.45 28.42
N ASP A 13 -10.71 -19.44 27.75
CA ASP A 13 -10.57 -20.84 28.19
C ASP A 13 -9.81 -21.72 27.19
N VAL A 14 -10.06 -21.57 25.89
CA VAL A 14 -9.60 -22.55 24.88
C VAL A 14 -8.08 -22.49 24.69
N VAL A 15 -7.56 -21.31 24.33
CA VAL A 15 -6.11 -21.14 24.03
C VAL A 15 -5.36 -20.33 25.10
N CYS A 16 -6.12 -19.67 26.00
CA CYS A 16 -5.61 -18.84 27.09
C CYS A 16 -5.79 -19.47 28.49
N GLY A 17 -6.57 -20.56 28.60
CA GLY A 17 -6.90 -21.19 29.88
C GLY A 17 -5.88 -22.22 30.36
N ASN A 18 -6.36 -23.22 31.12
CA ASN A 18 -5.53 -24.32 31.66
C ASN A 18 -5.76 -25.66 30.95
N GLY A 19 -6.47 -25.65 29.82
CA GLY A 19 -6.78 -26.84 29.04
C GLY A 19 -5.60 -27.34 28.18
N VAL A 20 -5.79 -28.49 27.54
CA VAL A 20 -4.78 -29.12 26.67
C VAL A 20 -4.36 -28.18 25.53
N LEU A 21 -5.31 -27.49 24.90
CA LEU A 21 -5.03 -26.56 23.79
C LEU A 21 -4.21 -25.34 24.26
N ALA A 22 -4.47 -24.82 25.46
CA ALA A 22 -3.64 -23.79 26.07
C ALA A 22 -2.22 -24.30 26.40
N GLY A 23 -2.07 -25.57 26.79
CA GLY A 23 -0.76 -26.21 26.90
C GLY A 23 0.02 -26.21 25.57
N PHE A 24 -0.66 -26.52 24.47
CA PHE A 24 -0.05 -26.45 23.13
C PHE A 24 0.25 -25.02 22.68
N SER A 25 -0.60 -24.03 23.00
CA SER A 25 -0.36 -22.64 22.62
C SER A 25 0.94 -22.10 23.25
N LEU A 26 1.23 -22.47 24.50
CA LEU A 26 2.50 -22.15 25.17
C LEU A 26 3.71 -22.79 24.47
N LEU A 27 3.61 -24.05 24.04
CA LEU A 27 4.67 -24.73 23.30
C LEU A 27 4.92 -24.06 21.95
N ILE A 28 3.86 -23.71 21.22
CA ILE A 28 3.94 -23.00 19.95
C ILE A 28 4.67 -21.66 20.15
N ILE A 29 4.29 -20.90 21.18
CA ILE A 29 4.96 -19.63 21.52
C ILE A 29 6.45 -19.86 21.85
N ASP A 30 6.81 -20.89 22.62
CA ASP A 30 8.22 -21.19 22.94
C ASP A 30 9.03 -21.47 21.68
N VAL A 31 8.49 -22.24 20.74
CA VAL A 31 9.16 -22.54 19.47
C VAL A 31 9.35 -21.27 18.65
N CYS A 32 8.29 -20.46 18.48
CA CYS A 32 8.34 -19.21 17.73
C CYS A 32 9.29 -18.16 18.34
N LYS A 33 9.40 -18.07 19.67
CA LYS A 33 10.29 -17.13 20.37
C LYS A 33 11.76 -17.55 20.35
N ASN A 34 12.04 -18.83 20.15
CA ASN A 34 13.40 -19.38 20.28
C ASN A 34 13.93 -20.01 18.98
N PRO A 35 14.02 -19.26 17.86
CA PRO A 35 14.47 -19.82 16.56
C PRO A 35 15.90 -20.39 16.60
N LYS A 36 16.76 -19.91 17.52
CA LYS A 36 18.11 -20.45 17.71
C LYS A 36 18.13 -21.85 18.32
N LYS A 37 17.11 -22.18 19.12
CA LYS A 37 16.94 -23.50 19.76
C LYS A 37 16.29 -24.47 18.78
N TYR A 38 15.33 -24.00 17.99
CA TYR A 38 14.58 -24.78 17.02
C TYR A 38 14.98 -24.43 15.58
N GLN A 39 16.15 -24.92 15.16
CA GLN A 39 16.76 -24.51 13.88
C GLN A 39 16.17 -25.21 12.64
N ASN A 40 15.29 -26.19 12.81
CA ASN A 40 14.70 -26.90 11.69
C ASN A 40 13.66 -26.02 10.98
N PRO A 41 13.83 -25.67 9.70
CA PRO A 41 12.91 -24.81 8.96
C PRO A 41 11.46 -25.31 8.94
N LEU A 42 11.26 -26.63 8.89
CA LEU A 42 9.93 -27.24 8.91
C LEU A 42 9.25 -27.00 10.27
N ILE A 43 9.98 -27.13 11.37
CA ILE A 43 9.46 -26.87 12.72
C ILE A 43 9.05 -25.40 12.84
N THR A 44 9.90 -24.48 12.39
CA THR A 44 9.59 -23.04 12.40
C THR A 44 8.37 -22.71 11.55
N CYS A 45 8.25 -23.30 10.37
CA CYS A 45 7.09 -23.12 9.48
C CYS A 45 5.80 -23.61 10.13
N VAL A 46 5.79 -24.85 10.63
CA VAL A 46 4.62 -25.43 11.30
C VAL A 46 4.24 -24.63 12.55
N ALA A 47 5.23 -24.20 13.36
CA ALA A 47 4.97 -23.39 14.54
C ALA A 47 4.40 -22.00 14.19
N ALA A 48 4.92 -21.34 13.15
CA ALA A 48 4.41 -20.06 12.67
C ALA A 48 2.94 -20.16 12.21
N THR A 49 2.62 -21.19 11.44
CA THR A 49 1.25 -21.46 10.99
C THR A 49 0.34 -21.79 12.18
N ALA A 50 0.79 -22.65 13.10
CA ALA A 50 0.01 -22.99 14.28
C ALA A 50 -0.23 -21.77 15.19
N LEU A 51 0.76 -20.86 15.30
CA LEU A 51 0.61 -19.60 16.02
C LEU A 51 -0.52 -18.77 15.40
N ALA A 52 -0.46 -18.54 14.09
CA ALA A 52 -1.49 -17.81 13.34
C ALA A 52 -2.89 -18.43 13.49
N GLU A 53 -3.00 -19.75 13.33
CA GLU A 53 -4.29 -20.46 13.49
C GLU A 53 -4.82 -20.36 14.93
N THR A 54 -3.94 -20.43 15.93
CA THR A 54 -4.32 -20.24 17.34
C THR A 54 -4.79 -18.80 17.59
N MET A 55 -4.14 -17.82 16.97
CA MET A 55 -4.57 -16.42 17.01
C MET A 55 -5.96 -16.21 16.40
N MET A 56 -6.40 -17.01 15.42
CA MET A 56 -7.76 -16.93 14.86
C MET A 56 -8.86 -17.37 15.84
N VAL A 57 -8.51 -18.12 16.89
CA VAL A 57 -9.44 -18.63 17.90
C VAL A 57 -9.83 -17.54 18.89
N SER A 58 -8.86 -16.75 19.36
CA SER A 58 -9.06 -15.76 20.43
C SER A 58 -8.52 -14.38 20.05
N SER A 59 -9.35 -13.36 20.25
CA SER A 59 -8.99 -11.95 20.11
C SER A 59 -7.92 -11.52 21.13
N VAL A 60 -7.99 -12.05 22.36
CA VAL A 60 -7.02 -11.80 23.44
C VAL A 60 -5.66 -12.39 23.06
N PHE A 61 -5.63 -13.68 22.70
CA PHE A 61 -4.41 -14.35 22.29
C PHE A 61 -3.78 -13.69 21.05
N CYS A 62 -4.62 -13.30 20.07
CA CYS A 62 -4.18 -12.53 18.91
C CYS A 62 -3.47 -11.23 19.34
N ASN A 63 -4.12 -10.42 20.18
CA ASN A 63 -3.57 -9.14 20.63
C ASN A 63 -2.21 -9.32 21.34
N GLU A 64 -2.08 -10.33 22.21
CA GLU A 64 -0.84 -10.60 22.94
C GLU A 64 0.32 -11.07 22.04
N ASN A 65 0.01 -11.72 20.91
CA ASN A 65 1.01 -12.34 20.03
C ASN A 65 1.24 -11.59 18.69
N MET A 66 0.52 -10.49 18.41
CA MET A 66 0.73 -9.71 17.19
C MET A 66 2.18 -9.26 16.99
N GLN A 67 2.85 -8.83 18.07
CA GLN A 67 4.27 -8.45 18.01
C GLN A 67 5.16 -9.62 17.61
N LEU A 68 4.88 -10.83 18.11
CA LEU A 68 5.64 -12.03 17.77
C LEU A 68 5.44 -12.38 16.29
N LEU A 69 4.19 -12.40 15.82
CA LEU A 69 3.84 -12.66 14.42
C LEU A 69 4.56 -11.70 13.47
N VAL A 70 4.52 -10.39 13.76
CA VAL A 70 5.20 -9.37 12.95
C VAL A 70 6.71 -9.52 13.00
N THR A 71 7.27 -9.81 14.17
CA THR A 71 8.73 -10.03 14.31
C THR A 71 9.17 -11.22 13.47
N MET A 72 8.40 -12.31 13.44
CA MET A 72 8.68 -13.46 12.58
C MET A 72 8.55 -13.09 11.10
N LEU A 73 7.50 -12.36 10.74
CA LEU A 73 7.28 -11.89 9.37
C LEU A 73 8.43 -11.01 8.87
N GLU A 74 9.06 -10.20 9.73
CA GLU A 74 10.18 -9.31 9.41
C GLU A 74 11.55 -9.99 9.42
N LYS A 75 11.78 -10.92 10.35
CA LYS A 75 13.14 -11.40 10.64
C LYS A 75 13.40 -12.84 10.20
N CYS A 76 12.37 -13.61 9.88
CA CYS A 76 12.57 -15.00 9.48
C CYS A 76 13.15 -15.08 8.07
N SER A 77 14.26 -15.83 7.91
CA SER A 77 14.91 -16.07 6.61
C SER A 77 14.12 -17.00 5.71
N GLU A 78 13.23 -17.82 6.27
CA GLU A 78 12.48 -18.83 5.52
C GLU A 78 11.32 -18.22 4.73
N GLU A 79 11.40 -18.27 3.39
CA GLU A 79 10.36 -17.80 2.46
C GLU A 79 8.98 -18.36 2.81
N ASN A 80 8.88 -19.66 3.09
CA ASN A 80 7.62 -20.33 3.40
C ASN A 80 6.96 -19.84 4.69
N VAL A 81 7.76 -19.46 5.69
CA VAL A 81 7.26 -18.86 6.93
C VAL A 81 6.65 -17.50 6.61
N ARG A 82 7.39 -16.64 5.89
CA ARG A 82 6.90 -15.29 5.53
C ARG A 82 5.63 -15.36 4.68
N LEU A 83 5.58 -16.26 3.70
CA LEU A 83 4.38 -16.52 2.89
C LEU A 83 3.16 -16.90 3.74
N SER A 84 3.33 -17.89 4.63
CA SER A 84 2.24 -18.36 5.50
C SER A 84 1.75 -17.24 6.42
N LEU A 85 2.68 -16.45 6.96
CA LEU A 85 2.34 -15.32 7.83
C LEU A 85 1.66 -14.16 7.09
N VAL A 86 1.98 -13.89 5.82
CA VAL A 86 1.27 -12.89 5.00
C VAL A 86 -0.20 -13.26 4.82
N ILE A 87 -0.49 -14.52 4.52
CA ILE A 87 -1.86 -15.02 4.35
C ILE A 87 -2.61 -14.93 5.69
N ALA A 88 -2.00 -15.47 6.75
CA ALA A 88 -2.56 -15.41 8.09
C ALA A 88 -2.83 -13.98 8.57
N PHE A 89 -1.96 -13.02 8.24
CA PHE A 89 -2.17 -11.62 8.58
C PHE A 89 -3.47 -11.09 7.96
N GLY A 90 -3.73 -11.42 6.69
CA GLY A 90 -4.97 -11.07 6.01
C GLY A 90 -6.21 -11.64 6.71
N ASP A 91 -6.15 -12.92 7.07
CA ASP A 91 -7.25 -13.61 7.77
C ASP A 91 -7.50 -13.02 9.17
N LEU A 92 -6.42 -12.73 9.91
CA LEU A 92 -6.50 -12.10 11.23
C LEU A 92 -7.08 -10.70 11.14
N LEU A 93 -6.72 -9.92 10.11
CA LEU A 93 -7.28 -8.59 9.90
C LEU A 93 -8.76 -8.63 9.56
N PHE A 94 -9.19 -9.64 8.80
CA PHE A 94 -10.61 -9.87 8.55
C PHE A 94 -11.37 -10.25 9.83
N LYS A 95 -10.77 -11.12 10.66
CA LYS A 95 -11.39 -11.65 11.87
C LYS A 95 -11.42 -10.66 13.04
N PHE A 96 -10.33 -9.95 13.26
CA PHE A 96 -10.08 -9.06 14.40
C PHE A 96 -9.53 -7.69 13.94
N PRO A 97 -10.30 -6.92 13.14
CA PRO A 97 -9.80 -5.71 12.48
C PRO A 97 -9.20 -4.68 13.44
N ASN A 98 -9.87 -4.42 14.57
CA ASN A 98 -9.40 -3.43 15.56
C ASN A 98 -8.04 -3.79 16.18
N THR A 99 -7.76 -5.08 16.34
CA THR A 99 -6.50 -5.57 16.91
C THR A 99 -5.36 -5.49 15.89
N VAL A 100 -5.67 -5.76 14.62
CA VAL A 100 -4.66 -5.99 13.58
C VAL A 100 -4.40 -4.74 12.73
N GLU A 101 -5.37 -3.84 12.57
CA GLU A 101 -5.25 -2.59 11.80
C GLU A 101 -3.99 -1.78 12.15
N PRO A 102 -3.60 -1.59 13.44
CA PRO A 102 -2.39 -0.85 13.80
C PRO A 102 -1.08 -1.44 13.25
N TRP A 103 -1.09 -2.72 12.89
CA TRP A 103 0.06 -3.47 12.41
C TRP A 103 0.14 -3.53 10.87
N THR A 104 -0.88 -3.04 10.16
CA THR A 104 -0.98 -3.13 8.69
C THR A 104 0.25 -2.63 7.94
N ARG A 105 0.97 -1.66 8.49
CA ARG A 105 2.25 -1.20 7.91
C ARG A 105 3.28 -2.29 7.68
N PHE A 106 3.30 -3.31 8.53
CA PHE A 106 4.23 -4.44 8.41
C PHE A 106 3.82 -5.39 7.28
N LEU A 107 2.52 -5.46 6.96
CA LEU A 107 2.04 -6.16 5.77
C LEU A 107 2.44 -5.39 4.50
N TYR A 108 2.22 -4.08 4.44
CA TYR A 108 2.66 -3.26 3.29
C TYR A 108 4.18 -3.34 3.06
N ALA A 109 4.99 -3.39 4.12
CA ALA A 109 6.43 -3.55 4.01
C ALA A 109 6.87 -4.86 3.31
N ARG A 110 5.99 -5.88 3.22
CA ARG A 110 6.26 -7.13 2.47
C ARG A 110 6.12 -6.99 0.96
N LEU A 111 5.62 -5.86 0.46
CA LEU A 111 5.73 -5.52 -0.96
C LEU A 111 7.17 -5.24 -1.41
N ARG A 112 8.13 -5.17 -0.47
CA ARG A 112 9.56 -5.04 -0.74
C ARG A 112 10.37 -6.26 -0.31
N ASP A 113 9.72 -7.41 -0.09
CA ASP A 113 10.41 -8.64 0.29
C ASP A 113 11.39 -9.09 -0.83
N GLU A 114 12.51 -9.69 -0.43
CA GLU A 114 13.49 -10.27 -1.36
C GLU A 114 12.86 -11.34 -2.27
N SER A 115 11.89 -12.10 -1.73
CA SER A 115 11.17 -13.11 -2.49
C SER A 115 10.02 -12.49 -3.26
N TRP A 116 10.06 -12.63 -4.58
CA TRP A 116 8.95 -12.23 -5.45
C TRP A 116 7.66 -12.97 -5.10
N LYS A 117 7.72 -14.20 -4.56
CA LYS A 117 6.52 -14.93 -4.13
C LYS A 117 5.88 -14.25 -2.92
N VAL A 118 6.68 -13.76 -1.97
CA VAL A 118 6.17 -13.03 -0.80
C VAL A 118 5.56 -11.70 -1.24
N ARG A 119 6.23 -10.96 -2.14
CA ARG A 119 5.68 -9.71 -2.72
C ARG A 119 4.34 -9.96 -3.42
N ARG A 120 4.27 -10.97 -4.30
CA ARG A 120 3.07 -11.38 -5.02
C ARG A 120 1.91 -11.70 -4.09
N ASN A 121 2.13 -12.55 -3.08
CA ASN A 121 1.08 -12.94 -2.14
C ASN A 121 0.65 -11.76 -1.26
N THR A 122 1.58 -10.89 -0.87
CA THR A 122 1.27 -9.66 -0.15
C THR A 122 0.35 -8.77 -0.97
N LEU A 123 0.64 -8.58 -2.25
CA LEU A 123 -0.18 -7.78 -3.16
C LEU A 123 -1.58 -8.40 -3.35
N LEU A 124 -1.69 -9.72 -3.46
CA LEU A 124 -2.97 -10.42 -3.53
C LEU A 124 -3.82 -10.20 -2.27
N VAL A 125 -3.22 -10.38 -1.09
CA VAL A 125 -3.89 -10.16 0.20
C VAL A 125 -4.34 -8.71 0.32
N LEU A 126 -3.47 -7.73 0.05
CA LEU A 126 -3.80 -6.31 0.08
C LEU A 126 -4.90 -5.94 -0.93
N SER A 127 -4.85 -6.51 -2.13
CA SER A 127 -5.89 -6.30 -3.14
C SER A 127 -7.25 -6.75 -2.63
N HIS A 128 -7.33 -7.92 -2.03
CA HIS A 128 -8.57 -8.42 -1.44
C HIS A 128 -9.05 -7.55 -0.27
N LEU A 129 -8.16 -7.16 0.65
CA LEU A 129 -8.52 -6.36 1.82
C LEU A 129 -9.01 -4.95 1.45
N VAL A 130 -8.34 -4.29 0.51
CA VAL A 130 -8.69 -2.94 0.08
C VAL A 130 -9.97 -2.93 -0.76
N THR A 131 -10.11 -3.86 -1.71
CA THR A 131 -11.29 -3.89 -2.59
C THR A 131 -12.58 -4.25 -1.85
N ASN A 132 -12.47 -4.95 -0.72
CA ASN A 132 -13.57 -5.26 0.21
C ASN A 132 -13.72 -4.26 1.37
N GLU A 133 -13.04 -3.11 1.31
CA GLU A 133 -13.15 -2.03 2.31
C GLU A 133 -12.76 -2.43 3.74
N MET A 134 -11.97 -3.49 3.91
CA MET A 134 -11.47 -3.96 5.22
C MET A 134 -10.32 -3.11 5.72
N VAL A 135 -9.55 -2.50 4.81
CA VAL A 135 -8.40 -1.64 5.12
C VAL A 135 -8.58 -0.30 4.45
N LYS A 136 -8.37 0.77 5.24
CA LYS A 136 -8.36 2.13 4.69
C LYS A 136 -7.06 2.37 3.93
N VAL A 137 -7.23 2.86 2.71
CA VAL A 137 -6.13 3.23 1.82
C VAL A 137 -5.62 4.62 2.22
N LYS A 138 -4.73 4.71 3.20
CA LYS A 138 -4.07 5.99 3.57
C LYS A 138 -2.58 5.79 3.81
N GLY A 139 -1.73 6.58 3.15
CA GLY A 139 -0.29 6.65 3.40
C GLY A 139 0.55 5.49 2.87
N GLN A 140 -0.04 4.34 2.56
CA GLN A 140 0.71 3.12 2.19
C GLN A 140 0.42 2.62 0.78
N ILE A 141 -0.52 3.26 0.09
CA ILE A 141 -0.91 2.87 -1.27
C ILE A 141 0.20 3.15 -2.29
N SER A 142 1.13 4.05 -1.98
CA SER A 142 2.35 4.27 -2.75
C SER A 142 3.20 3.00 -2.84
N GLU A 143 3.18 2.13 -1.81
CA GLU A 143 3.88 0.84 -1.86
C GLU A 143 3.32 -0.06 -2.94
N VAL A 144 1.99 -0.08 -3.10
CA VAL A 144 1.33 -0.82 -4.19
C VAL A 144 1.62 -0.18 -5.55
N ALA A 145 1.73 1.15 -5.61
CA ALA A 145 2.09 1.87 -6.83
C ALA A 145 3.51 1.50 -7.32
N LEU A 146 4.47 1.31 -6.41
CA LEU A 146 5.82 0.86 -6.76
C LEU A 146 5.83 -0.52 -7.43
N CYS A 147 4.86 -1.39 -7.13
CA CYS A 147 4.77 -2.70 -7.78
C CYS A 147 4.45 -2.63 -9.29
N ILE A 148 4.05 -1.48 -9.84
CA ILE A 148 3.87 -1.29 -11.30
C ILE A 148 5.20 -1.38 -12.06
N VAL A 149 6.33 -1.18 -11.37
CA VAL A 149 7.68 -1.27 -11.92
C VAL A 149 8.50 -2.39 -11.26
N ASP A 150 7.84 -3.40 -10.70
CA ASP A 150 8.52 -4.58 -10.15
C ASP A 150 9.28 -5.34 -11.25
N GLU A 151 10.38 -6.00 -10.87
CA GLU A 151 11.18 -6.85 -11.76
C GLU A 151 10.39 -8.08 -12.25
N ASN A 152 9.40 -8.52 -11.48
CA ASN A 152 8.54 -9.65 -11.82
C ASN A 152 7.26 -9.18 -12.54
N GLU A 153 7.09 -9.62 -13.79
CA GLU A 153 5.95 -9.23 -14.63
C GLU A 153 4.59 -9.60 -14.03
N GLU A 154 4.49 -10.71 -13.29
CA GLU A 154 3.21 -11.10 -12.67
C GLU A 154 2.79 -10.11 -11.58
N ILE A 155 3.76 -9.54 -10.84
CA ILE A 155 3.51 -8.51 -9.85
C ILE A 155 3.07 -7.21 -10.52
N VAL A 156 3.71 -6.85 -11.64
CA VAL A 156 3.31 -5.69 -12.45
C VAL A 156 1.85 -5.81 -12.90
N ASP A 157 1.46 -6.97 -13.41
CA ASP A 157 0.09 -7.23 -13.87
C ASP A 157 -0.93 -7.24 -12.72
N LEU A 158 -0.54 -7.74 -11.54
CA LEU A 158 -1.37 -7.67 -10.33
C LEU A 158 -1.56 -6.23 -9.87
N ALA A 159 -0.50 -5.41 -9.86
CA ALA A 159 -0.55 -4.03 -9.40
C ALA A 159 -1.41 -3.17 -10.33
N LYS A 160 -1.26 -3.37 -11.65
CA LYS A 160 -2.10 -2.72 -12.65
C LYS A 160 -3.58 -3.08 -12.44
N ARG A 161 -3.90 -4.37 -12.35
CA ARG A 161 -5.28 -4.83 -12.06
C ARG A 161 -5.85 -4.22 -10.79
N PHE A 162 -5.06 -4.16 -9.72
CA PHE A 162 -5.46 -3.52 -8.47
C PHE A 162 -5.91 -2.06 -8.68
N PHE A 163 -5.12 -1.23 -9.37
CA PHE A 163 -5.49 0.17 -9.61
C PHE A 163 -6.66 0.32 -10.58
N SER A 164 -6.77 -0.58 -11.57
CA SER A 164 -7.93 -0.61 -12.45
C SER A 164 -9.21 -0.91 -11.66
N GLU A 165 -9.21 -1.91 -10.78
CA GLU A 165 -10.34 -2.22 -9.91
C GLU A 165 -10.63 -1.08 -8.92
N LEU A 166 -9.59 -0.47 -8.35
CA LEU A 166 -9.73 0.66 -7.43
C LEU A 166 -10.35 1.89 -8.09
N SER A 167 -10.10 2.11 -9.38
CA SER A 167 -10.71 3.20 -10.16
C SER A 167 -12.23 3.07 -10.27
N LEU A 168 -12.74 1.84 -10.26
CA LEU A 168 -14.18 1.54 -10.31
C LEU A 168 -14.88 1.77 -8.97
N LYS A 169 -14.12 1.83 -7.86
CA LYS A 169 -14.63 2.06 -6.50
C LYS A 169 -14.87 3.55 -6.23
N GLY A 170 -15.86 4.13 -6.91
CA GLY A 170 -16.34 5.49 -6.65
C GLY A 170 -15.32 6.59 -6.98
N ASN A 171 -14.78 7.24 -5.95
CA ASN A 171 -13.75 8.30 -6.07
C ASN A 171 -12.45 7.92 -5.34
N THR A 172 -12.28 6.64 -4.96
CA THR A 172 -11.18 6.21 -4.09
C THR A 172 -9.83 6.49 -4.71
N LEU A 173 -9.60 6.08 -5.96
CA LEU A 173 -8.32 6.34 -6.66
C LEU A 173 -8.00 7.84 -6.75
N TYR A 174 -8.98 8.65 -7.14
CA TYR A 174 -8.85 10.11 -7.21
C TYR A 174 -8.48 10.74 -5.85
N ASN A 175 -9.02 10.21 -4.75
CA ASN A 175 -8.77 10.72 -3.42
C ASN A 175 -7.37 10.38 -2.89
N VAL A 176 -6.80 9.24 -3.30
CA VAL A 176 -5.47 8.79 -2.87
C VAL A 176 -4.35 9.22 -3.83
N LEU A 177 -4.66 9.63 -5.05
CA LEU A 177 -3.66 10.07 -6.03
C LEU A 177 -2.71 11.17 -5.50
N PRO A 178 -3.18 12.23 -4.81
CA PRO A 178 -2.27 13.24 -4.26
C PRO A 178 -1.26 12.62 -3.29
N ASP A 179 -1.67 11.65 -2.47
CA ASP A 179 -0.83 10.95 -1.51
C ASP A 179 0.24 10.10 -2.22
N ILE A 180 -0.14 9.42 -3.31
CA ILE A 180 0.80 8.67 -4.16
C ILE A 180 1.87 9.60 -4.73
N ILE A 181 1.46 10.70 -5.37
CA ILE A 181 2.38 11.70 -5.94
C ILE A 181 3.31 12.24 -4.86
N SER A 182 2.76 12.54 -3.68
CA SER A 182 3.52 13.08 -2.53
C SER A 182 4.65 12.17 -2.09
N HIS A 183 4.36 10.89 -1.90
CA HIS A 183 5.35 9.93 -1.42
C HIS A 183 6.39 9.61 -2.48
N LEU A 184 5.97 9.40 -3.73
CA LEU A 184 6.89 9.02 -4.81
C LEU A 184 7.79 10.17 -5.29
N SER A 185 7.39 11.42 -5.09
CA SER A 185 8.20 12.61 -5.41
C SER A 185 9.02 13.14 -4.23
N ASN A 186 8.94 12.51 -3.04
CA ASN A 186 9.67 12.95 -1.86
C ASN A 186 11.12 12.42 -1.89
N PRO A 187 12.14 13.27 -2.08
CA PRO A 187 13.54 12.83 -2.10
C PRO A 187 14.05 12.39 -0.72
N ALA A 188 13.34 12.73 0.37
CA ALA A 188 13.66 12.33 1.74
C ALA A 188 12.89 11.07 2.18
N SER A 189 12.21 10.37 1.25
CA SER A 189 11.57 9.08 1.52
C SER A 189 12.61 8.00 1.77
N ASP A 190 12.23 6.96 2.54
CA ASP A 190 13.08 5.77 2.76
C ASP A 190 13.47 5.05 1.47
N VAL A 191 12.69 5.27 0.40
CA VAL A 191 12.98 4.78 -0.96
C VAL A 191 12.97 5.94 -1.93
N THR A 192 14.14 6.19 -2.53
CA THR A 192 14.30 7.12 -3.64
C THR A 192 13.79 6.46 -4.91
N VAL A 193 12.74 7.03 -5.49
CA VAL A 193 12.16 6.57 -6.75
C VAL A 193 12.84 7.28 -7.91
N GLU A 194 13.38 6.53 -8.85
CA GLU A 194 13.94 7.08 -10.08
C GLU A 194 12.87 7.81 -10.90
N GLU A 195 13.26 8.87 -11.60
CA GLU A 195 12.34 9.70 -12.38
C GLU A 195 11.56 8.88 -13.40
N LYS A 196 12.25 7.97 -14.10
CA LYS A 196 11.65 7.07 -15.08
C LYS A 196 10.58 6.16 -14.46
N ASN A 197 10.84 5.65 -13.26
CA ASN A 197 9.89 4.79 -12.56
C ASN A 197 8.66 5.59 -12.09
N PHE A 198 8.86 6.80 -11.57
CA PHE A 198 7.78 7.72 -11.26
C PHE A 198 6.90 7.97 -12.50
N GLU A 199 7.52 8.28 -13.65
CA GLU A 199 6.79 8.54 -14.89
C GLU A 199 5.97 7.34 -15.37
N ILE A 200 6.52 6.12 -15.31
CA ILE A 200 5.80 4.88 -15.66
C ILE A 200 4.59 4.68 -14.75
N ILE A 201 4.78 4.82 -13.44
CA ILE A 201 3.73 4.61 -12.42
C ILE A 201 2.60 5.62 -12.64
N LEU A 202 2.92 6.92 -12.69
CA LEU A 202 1.91 7.96 -12.74
C LEU A 202 1.21 8.02 -14.10
N LYS A 203 1.90 7.69 -15.20
CA LYS A 203 1.25 7.53 -16.50
C LYS A 203 0.16 6.46 -16.46
N TYR A 204 0.40 5.31 -15.85
CA TYR A 204 -0.61 4.26 -15.71
C TYR A 204 -1.75 4.69 -14.78
N ILE A 205 -1.43 5.18 -13.58
CA ILE A 205 -2.44 5.49 -12.56
C ILE A 205 -3.36 6.64 -13.00
N MET A 206 -2.82 7.69 -13.60
CA MET A 206 -3.63 8.84 -14.05
C MET A 206 -4.54 8.48 -15.22
N ASP A 207 -4.13 7.56 -16.10
CA ASP A 207 -4.96 7.05 -17.20
C ASP A 207 -6.22 6.31 -16.71
N GLN A 208 -6.20 5.78 -15.48
CA GLN A 208 -7.39 5.16 -14.87
C GLN A 208 -8.45 6.19 -14.43
N ILE A 209 -8.15 7.50 -14.45
CA ILE A 209 -9.09 8.57 -14.05
C ILE A 209 -9.81 9.11 -15.28
N GLN A 210 -11.04 8.63 -15.52
CA GLN A 210 -11.78 8.99 -16.74
C GLN A 210 -12.82 10.11 -16.56
N LYS A 211 -13.17 10.48 -15.31
CA LYS A 211 -14.22 11.49 -15.07
C LYS A 211 -13.66 12.89 -15.34
N GLU A 212 -14.21 13.61 -16.32
CA GLU A 212 -13.78 14.96 -16.72
C GLU A 212 -13.70 15.93 -15.53
N LYS A 213 -14.73 15.97 -14.67
CA LYS A 213 -14.73 16.80 -13.45
C LYS A 213 -13.58 16.48 -12.49
N GLN A 214 -13.17 15.21 -12.40
CA GLN A 214 -12.02 14.84 -11.57
C GLN A 214 -10.73 15.38 -12.18
N LEU A 215 -10.55 15.23 -13.50
CA LEU A 215 -9.39 15.73 -14.24
C LEU A 215 -9.27 17.26 -14.14
N GLU A 216 -10.36 18.01 -14.30
CA GLU A 216 -10.38 19.46 -14.09
C GLU A 216 -9.95 19.84 -12.66
N ASN A 217 -10.46 19.14 -11.64
CA ASN A 217 -10.10 19.39 -10.25
C ASN A 217 -8.66 18.96 -9.93
N LEU A 218 -8.08 18.00 -10.67
CA LEU A 218 -6.67 17.63 -10.50
C LEU A 218 -5.75 18.78 -10.87
N VAL A 219 -6.08 19.59 -11.89
CA VAL A 219 -5.28 20.77 -12.27
C VAL A 219 -5.04 21.67 -11.06
N GLU A 220 -6.12 22.10 -10.40
CA GLU A 220 -6.02 22.95 -9.21
C GLU A 220 -5.21 22.28 -8.08
N LYS A 221 -5.48 21.00 -7.80
CA LYS A 221 -4.78 20.27 -6.74
C LYS A 221 -3.27 20.19 -7.00
N LEU A 222 -2.87 19.89 -8.24
CA LEU A 222 -1.47 19.81 -8.66
C LEU A 222 -0.80 21.18 -8.61
N CYS A 223 -1.47 22.24 -9.07
CA CYS A 223 -0.96 23.61 -8.96
C CYS A 223 -0.73 24.00 -7.50
N LYS A 224 -1.74 23.83 -6.63
CA LYS A 224 -1.60 24.13 -5.20
C LYS A 224 -0.47 23.33 -4.55
N ARG A 225 -0.32 22.06 -4.92
CA ARG A 225 0.78 21.24 -4.42
C ARG A 225 2.16 21.68 -4.93
N MET A 226 2.24 22.18 -6.17
CA MET A 226 3.47 22.75 -6.71
C MET A 226 3.89 24.02 -5.95
N LYS A 227 2.93 24.81 -5.47
CA LYS A 227 3.22 25.95 -4.58
C LYS A 227 3.90 25.50 -3.27
N GLU A 228 3.45 24.38 -2.70
CA GLU A 228 3.96 23.82 -1.43
C GLU A 228 5.27 23.04 -1.58
N SER A 229 5.66 22.70 -2.80
CA SER A 229 6.84 21.89 -3.07
C SER A 229 8.16 22.67 -2.93
N ILE A 230 9.19 21.99 -2.42
CA ILE A 230 10.41 22.62 -1.91
C ILE A 230 11.67 22.31 -2.72
N CYS A 231 11.59 21.41 -3.70
CA CYS A 231 12.75 21.01 -4.51
C CYS A 231 12.42 20.83 -6.00
N GLU A 232 13.44 20.95 -6.84
CA GLU A 232 13.33 20.83 -8.31
C GLU A 232 12.72 19.48 -8.75
N ARG A 233 13.04 18.39 -8.03
CA ARG A 233 12.46 17.06 -8.28
C ARG A 233 10.93 17.09 -8.22
N GLN A 234 10.38 17.64 -7.15
CA GLN A 234 8.93 17.75 -6.97
C GLN A 234 8.30 18.68 -8.01
N TRP A 235 8.97 19.77 -8.38
CA TRP A 235 8.48 20.69 -9.41
C TRP A 235 8.34 19.96 -10.74
N LYS A 236 9.38 19.22 -11.13
CA LYS A 236 9.39 18.42 -12.36
C LYS A 236 8.33 17.32 -12.34
N ASP A 237 8.21 16.56 -11.25
CA ASP A 237 7.23 15.48 -11.12
C ASP A 237 5.78 15.98 -11.18
N LEU A 238 5.49 17.11 -10.54
CA LEU A 238 4.17 17.73 -10.59
C LEU A 238 3.87 18.33 -11.97
N ALA A 239 4.86 18.92 -12.63
CA ALA A 239 4.73 19.40 -14.00
C ALA A 239 4.51 18.23 -14.98
N PHE A 240 5.17 17.09 -14.75
CA PHE A 240 4.94 15.87 -15.52
C PHE A 240 3.50 15.38 -15.33
N CYS A 241 2.99 15.30 -14.09
CA CYS A 241 1.60 14.93 -13.83
C CYS A 241 0.60 15.86 -14.54
N LEU A 242 0.84 17.17 -14.56
CA LEU A 242 0.02 18.12 -15.33
C LEU A 242 0.06 17.82 -16.83
N SER A 243 1.23 17.44 -17.37
CA SER A 243 1.37 17.12 -18.80
C SER A 243 0.61 15.86 -19.24
N LEU A 244 0.23 14.98 -18.30
CA LEU A 244 -0.57 13.79 -18.57
C LEU A 244 -2.07 14.06 -18.72
N LEU A 245 -2.56 15.23 -18.30
CA LEU A 245 -3.99 15.52 -18.31
C LEU A 245 -4.49 15.81 -19.75
N PRO A 246 -5.69 15.33 -20.13
CA PRO A 246 -6.34 15.79 -21.35
C PRO A 246 -6.81 17.24 -21.15
N TRP A 247 -6.36 18.13 -22.03
CA TRP A 247 -6.64 19.56 -21.90
C TRP A 247 -7.93 19.95 -22.63
N SER A 248 -8.74 20.77 -21.96
CA SER A 248 -9.96 21.40 -22.47
C SER A 248 -9.93 22.88 -22.12
N ASP A 249 -10.78 23.71 -22.73
CA ASP A 249 -10.86 25.14 -22.40
C ASP A 249 -11.09 25.40 -20.90
N ARG A 250 -11.85 24.52 -20.24
CA ARG A 250 -12.13 24.63 -18.80
C ARG A 250 -10.91 24.30 -17.96
N SER A 251 -10.21 23.20 -18.25
CA SER A 251 -9.01 22.83 -17.50
C SER A 251 -7.86 23.82 -17.74
N LEU A 252 -7.78 24.42 -18.93
CA LEU A 252 -6.84 25.51 -19.22
C LEU A 252 -7.14 26.79 -18.47
N ARG A 253 -8.40 27.23 -18.44
CA ARG A 253 -8.79 28.37 -17.58
C ARG A 253 -8.43 28.09 -16.14
N ARG A 254 -8.69 26.87 -15.65
CA ARG A 254 -8.30 26.46 -14.29
C ARG A 254 -6.80 26.55 -14.05
N LEU A 255 -5.98 26.15 -15.02
CA LEU A 255 -4.52 26.27 -14.95
C LEU A 255 -4.08 27.73 -14.87
N ILE A 256 -4.64 28.59 -15.74
CA ILE A 256 -4.35 30.03 -15.78
C ILE A 256 -4.75 30.72 -14.47
N ASP A 257 -5.94 30.41 -13.94
CA ASP A 257 -6.44 30.94 -12.67
C ASP A 257 -5.50 30.61 -11.50
N HIS A 258 -4.75 29.52 -11.60
CA HIS A 258 -3.78 29.07 -10.59
C HIS A 258 -2.32 29.31 -10.97
N ALA A 259 -2.04 30.16 -11.98
CA ALA A 259 -0.67 30.45 -12.43
C ALA A 259 0.24 30.98 -11.32
N TYR A 260 -0.33 31.72 -10.36
CA TYR A 260 0.39 32.23 -9.18
C TYR A 260 0.99 31.12 -8.30
N CYS A 261 0.58 29.86 -8.47
CA CYS A 261 1.12 28.73 -7.73
C CYS A 261 2.44 28.18 -8.30
N PHE A 262 2.76 28.47 -9.57
CA PHE A 262 3.87 27.82 -10.27
C PHE A 262 4.71 28.73 -11.18
N CYS A 263 4.33 30.00 -11.36
CA CYS A 263 4.99 30.90 -12.31
C CYS A 263 6.50 31.06 -12.03
N ASP A 264 6.91 31.08 -10.77
CA ASP A 264 8.31 31.15 -10.36
C ASP A 264 9.08 29.85 -10.65
N ARG A 265 8.39 28.71 -10.71
CA ARG A 265 8.97 27.40 -11.08
C ARG A 265 9.23 27.27 -12.58
N LEU A 266 8.59 28.09 -13.42
CA LEU A 266 8.84 28.12 -14.87
C LEU A 266 10.25 28.60 -15.24
N LEU A 267 10.99 29.18 -14.30
CA LEU A 267 12.41 29.50 -14.49
C LEU A 267 13.29 28.25 -14.56
N TYR A 268 12.80 27.12 -14.04
CA TYR A 268 13.49 25.85 -14.13
C TYR A 268 13.19 25.18 -15.47
N GLN A 269 14.22 25.03 -16.32
CA GLN A 269 14.07 24.64 -17.72
C GLN A 269 13.29 23.32 -17.96
N PRO A 270 13.49 22.25 -17.16
CA PRO A 270 12.68 21.03 -17.31
C PRO A 270 11.18 21.26 -17.11
N VAL A 271 10.80 22.09 -16.13
CA VAL A 271 9.40 22.46 -15.87
C VAL A 271 8.87 23.31 -17.03
N ALA A 272 9.61 24.33 -17.46
CA ALA A 272 9.24 25.16 -18.60
C ALA A 272 8.95 24.33 -19.86
N THR A 273 9.81 23.33 -20.14
CA THR A 273 9.66 22.43 -21.28
C THR A 273 8.35 21.62 -21.22
N LEU A 274 7.98 21.10 -20.05
CA LEU A 274 6.72 20.38 -19.86
C LEU A 274 5.50 21.28 -20.07
N PHE A 275 5.56 22.53 -19.59
CA PHE A 275 4.50 23.51 -19.82
C PHE A 275 4.38 23.94 -21.28
N LEU A 276 5.50 24.09 -22.00
CA LEU A 276 5.47 24.33 -23.45
C LEU A 276 4.83 23.17 -24.20
N ASN A 277 5.06 21.91 -23.77
CA ASN A 277 4.38 20.75 -24.35
C ASN A 277 2.87 20.73 -24.09
N ILE A 278 2.44 21.18 -22.90
CA ILE A 278 1.01 21.38 -22.60
C ILE A 278 0.40 22.38 -23.58
N VAL A 279 1.02 23.56 -23.73
CA VAL A 279 0.54 24.60 -24.66
C VAL A 279 0.53 24.09 -26.10
N ALA A 280 1.56 23.35 -26.52
CA ALA A 280 1.63 22.77 -27.86
C ALA A 280 0.56 21.70 -28.12
N THR A 281 0.18 20.93 -27.10
CA THR A 281 -0.92 19.96 -27.20
C THR A 281 -2.25 20.68 -27.42
N VAL A 282 -2.50 21.75 -26.66
CA VAL A 282 -3.71 22.56 -26.75
C VAL A 282 -3.85 23.24 -28.11
N THR A 283 -2.77 23.82 -28.64
CA THR A 283 -2.80 24.52 -29.93
C THR A 283 -2.99 23.58 -31.12
N ARG A 284 -2.74 22.27 -30.97
CA ARG A 284 -3.01 21.25 -31.99
C ARG A 284 -4.42 20.67 -31.94
N SER A 285 -5.07 20.75 -30.77
CA SER A 285 -6.42 20.21 -30.55
C SER A 285 -7.53 21.20 -30.89
N ASN A 286 -7.19 22.48 -31.10
CA ASN A 286 -8.06 23.57 -31.56
C ASN A 286 -7.75 23.94 -33.01
#